data_AF-C5LXP9-F1
#
_entry.id   AF-C5LXP9-F1
#
_cell.length_a   1.000
_cell.length_b   1.000
_cell.length_c   1.000
_cell.angle_alpha   90.00
_cell.angle_beta   90.00
_cell.angle_gamma   90.00
#
_symmetry.space_group_name_H-M   'P 1'
#
loop_
_entity.id
_entity.type
_entity.pdbx_description
1 polymer ?
#
loop_
_entity_poly.entity_id
_entity_poly.type
_entity_poly.pdbx_seq_one_letter_code
_entity_poly.pdbx_strand_id
1 'polypeptide(L)'
;TVPVDKKRRRVTVDDVAARIRRQIAELDTQGEAFWHLSCLKESSTLQTLHDCKIALEKDGLDMSVNRRALGAILVAVQHLLSRPQSEADIERLSAFIDAVHNTQTRDELIEHVQSAINLLSPAVTPNVLL
;
A
#
# COMPACT_ATOMS: atom_id res chain seq x y z
N THR A 1 42.83 -5.29 3.81
CA THR A 1 41.41 -5.44 4.18
C THR A 1 40.57 -5.05 2.97
N VAL A 2 40.07 -6.04 2.23
CA VAL A 2 39.17 -5.78 1.09
C VAL A 2 37.83 -5.32 1.65
N PRO A 3 37.27 -4.18 1.23
CA PRO A 3 35.91 -3.82 1.62
C PRO A 3 34.98 -4.84 0.97
N VAL A 4 34.27 -5.61 1.79
CA VAL A 4 33.18 -6.46 1.33
C VAL A 4 32.11 -5.51 0.81
N ASP A 5 32.11 -5.35 -0.51
CA ASP A 5 31.05 -4.71 -1.25
C ASP A 5 29.79 -5.56 -1.00
N LYS A 6 29.03 -5.21 0.03
CA LYS A 6 27.75 -5.84 0.35
C LYS A 6 26.83 -5.45 -0.79
N LYS A 7 26.84 -6.24 -1.88
CA LYS A 7 25.85 -6.15 -2.95
C LYS A 7 24.48 -6.12 -2.28
N ARG A 8 23.85 -4.95 -2.24
CA ARG A 8 22.47 -4.83 -1.78
C ARG A 8 21.66 -5.80 -2.62
N ARG A 9 21.04 -6.78 -1.97
CA ARG A 9 20.16 -7.72 -2.67
C ARG A 9 19.05 -6.90 -3.32
N ARG A 10 18.94 -6.99 -4.64
CA ARG A 10 17.88 -6.35 -5.42
C ARG A 10 16.51 -6.82 -4.93
N VAL A 11 15.60 -5.89 -4.68
CA VAL A 11 14.22 -6.19 -4.29
C VAL A 11 13.45 -6.68 -5.52
N THR A 12 12.71 -7.77 -5.37
CA THR A 12 11.92 -8.36 -6.45
C THR A 12 10.42 -8.18 -6.21
N VAL A 13 9.60 -8.37 -7.27
CA VAL A 13 8.13 -8.41 -7.15
C VAL A 13 7.70 -9.43 -6.09
N ASP A 14 8.33 -10.60 -6.06
CA ASP A 14 8.01 -11.66 -5.10
C ASP A 14 8.32 -11.24 -3.67
N ASP A 15 9.41 -10.51 -3.44
CA ASP A 15 9.76 -9.99 -2.11
C ASP A 15 8.70 -9.00 -1.62
N VAL A 16 8.25 -8.07 -2.48
CA VAL A 16 7.20 -7.09 -2.12
C VAL A 16 5.86 -7.77 -1.93
N ALA A 17 5.48 -8.70 -2.82
CA ALA A 17 4.23 -9.45 -2.71
C ALA A 17 4.18 -10.32 -1.44
N ALA A 18 5.30 -10.95 -1.06
CA ALA A 18 5.39 -11.71 0.18
C ALA A 18 5.24 -10.82 1.42
N ARG A 19 5.79 -9.60 1.38
CA ARG A 19 5.63 -8.61 2.46
C ARG A 19 4.17 -8.17 2.62
N ILE A 20 3.49 -7.85 1.52
CA ILE A 20 2.06 -7.48 1.53
C ILE A 20 1.21 -8.59 2.13
N ARG A 21 1.40 -9.84 1.68
CA ARG A 21 0.65 -11.00 2.22
C ARG A 21 0.84 -11.16 3.72
N ARG A 22 2.06 -10.95 4.23
CA ARG A 22 2.36 -11.01 5.66
C ARG A 22 1.61 -9.91 6.43
N GLN A 23 1.67 -8.66 5.96
CA GLN A 23 1.01 -7.55 6.63
C GLN A 23 -0.52 -7.68 6.62
N ILE A 24 -1.11 -8.18 5.53
CA ILE A 24 -2.54 -8.49 5.48
C ILE A 24 -2.90 -9.56 6.52
N ALA A 25 -2.11 -10.64 6.61
CA ALA A 25 -2.33 -11.68 7.60
C ALA A 25 -2.18 -11.17 9.06
N GLU A 26 -1.24 -10.27 9.31
CA GLU A 26 -1.09 -9.60 10.62
C GLU A 26 -2.34 -8.78 10.96
N LEU A 27 -2.89 -8.02 10.01
CA LEU A 27 -4.14 -7.29 10.19
C LEU A 27 -5.33 -8.23 10.44
N ASP A 28 -5.40 -9.37 9.75
CA ASP A 28 -6.45 -10.40 9.96
C ASP A 28 -6.43 -10.96 11.38
N THR A 29 -5.24 -11.25 11.93
CA THR A 29 -5.11 -11.80 13.30
C THR A 29 -5.55 -10.82 14.40
N GLN A 30 -5.71 -9.54 14.08
CA GLN A 30 -6.17 -8.51 15.02
C GLN A 30 -7.71 -8.43 15.14
N GLY A 31 -8.45 -9.38 14.56
CA GLY A 31 -9.90 -9.52 14.73
C GLY A 31 -10.76 -8.80 13.70
N GLU A 32 -10.15 -8.26 12.66
CA GLU A 32 -10.83 -7.66 11.52
C GLU A 32 -10.68 -8.63 10.35
N ALA A 33 -11.77 -9.07 9.75
CA ALA A 33 -11.73 -10.16 8.78
C ALA A 33 -11.23 -9.70 7.39
N PHE A 34 -10.12 -8.98 7.24
CA PHE A 34 -9.61 -8.38 6.00
C PHE A 34 -9.34 -9.32 4.82
N TRP A 35 -9.38 -10.64 4.99
CA TRP A 35 -9.32 -11.62 3.89
C TRP A 35 -10.20 -11.24 2.69
N HIS A 36 -11.37 -10.61 2.92
CA HIS A 36 -12.26 -10.15 1.84
C HIS A 36 -11.67 -9.02 1.00
N LEU A 37 -10.81 -8.15 1.56
CA LEU A 37 -10.14 -7.09 0.81
C LEU A 37 -9.20 -7.65 -0.25
N SER A 38 -8.48 -8.73 0.06
CA SER A 38 -7.54 -9.37 -0.88
C SER A 38 -8.20 -9.99 -2.12
N CYS A 39 -9.52 -10.22 -2.05
CA CYS A 39 -10.35 -10.73 -3.15
C CYS A 39 -11.07 -9.63 -3.93
N LEU A 40 -10.93 -8.36 -3.53
CA LEU A 40 -11.60 -7.27 -4.22
C LEU A 40 -11.03 -7.08 -5.62
N LYS A 41 -11.93 -6.79 -6.56
CA LYS A 41 -11.56 -6.26 -7.86
C LYS A 41 -10.95 -4.87 -7.68
N GLU A 42 -10.07 -4.47 -8.58
CA GLU A 42 -9.40 -3.17 -8.55
C GLU A 42 -10.37 -1.98 -8.38
N SER A 43 -11.50 -1.97 -9.09
CA SER A 43 -12.51 -0.90 -8.96
C SER A 43 -13.15 -0.84 -7.57
N SER A 44 -13.36 -2.00 -6.93
CA SER A 44 -13.86 -2.07 -5.55
C SER A 44 -12.79 -1.64 -4.55
N THR A 45 -11.52 -1.95 -4.80
CA THR A 45 -10.39 -1.44 -4.01
C THR A 45 -10.30 0.08 -4.09
N LEU A 46 -10.44 0.66 -5.28
CA LEU A 46 -10.44 2.11 -5.47
C LEU A 46 -11.59 2.80 -4.71
N GLN A 47 -12.82 2.26 -4.80
CA GLN A 47 -13.94 2.76 -4.02
C GLN A 47 -13.68 2.67 -2.51
N THR A 48 -13.13 1.54 -2.05
CA THR A 48 -12.79 1.35 -0.62
C THR A 48 -11.77 2.38 -0.15
N LEU A 49 -10.76 2.70 -0.95
CA LEU A 49 -9.80 3.76 -0.64
C LEU A 49 -10.47 5.14 -0.54
N HIS A 50 -11.38 5.47 -1.47
CA HIS A 50 -12.14 6.72 -1.40
C HIS A 50 -12.98 6.83 -0.12
N ASP A 51 -13.69 5.75 0.24
CA ASP A 51 -14.51 5.71 1.45
C ASP A 51 -13.65 5.84 2.71
N CYS A 52 -12.48 5.17 2.74
CA CYS A 52 -11.52 5.28 3.84
C CYS A 52 -10.97 6.70 3.95
N LYS A 53 -10.65 7.36 2.84
CA LYS A 53 -10.17 8.75 2.85
C LYS A 53 -11.22 9.68 3.47
N ILE A 54 -12.47 9.58 3.01
CA ILE A 54 -13.58 10.41 3.52
C ILE A 54 -13.80 10.16 5.02
N ALA A 55 -13.79 8.89 5.44
CA ALA A 55 -13.95 8.52 6.84
C ALA A 55 -12.78 9.06 7.68
N LEU A 56 -11.54 8.89 7.21
CA LEU A 56 -10.35 9.43 7.87
C LEU A 56 -10.38 10.95 7.94
N GLU A 57 -10.95 11.68 6.98
CA GLU A 57 -11.04 13.14 7.02
C GLU A 57 -12.14 13.65 7.96
N LYS A 58 -13.22 12.88 8.15
CA LYS A 58 -14.40 13.27 8.94
C LYS A 58 -14.37 12.78 10.38
N ASP A 59 -14.06 11.51 10.53
CA ASP A 59 -13.98 10.83 11.81
C ASP A 59 -12.48 10.80 12.20
N GLY A 60 -12.16 10.94 13.48
CA GLY A 60 -10.76 10.93 13.95
C GLY A 60 -10.04 9.60 13.70
N LEU A 61 -8.93 9.36 14.41
CA LEU A 61 -8.22 8.06 14.40
C LEU A 61 -9.06 6.94 15.08
N ASP A 62 -10.17 6.54 14.47
CA ASP A 62 -10.81 5.27 14.82
C ASP A 62 -9.90 4.14 14.31
N MET A 63 -9.47 3.28 15.24
CA MET A 63 -8.59 2.16 14.93
C MET A 63 -9.18 1.20 13.89
N SER A 64 -10.51 1.08 13.81
CA SER A 64 -11.18 0.28 12.78
C SER A 64 -11.05 0.90 11.38
N VAL A 65 -11.20 2.23 11.27
CA VAL A 65 -11.03 2.97 10.01
C VAL A 65 -9.58 2.94 9.56
N ASN A 66 -8.63 3.12 10.49
CA ASN A 66 -7.20 3.06 10.19
C ASN A 66 -6.79 1.70 9.62
N ARG A 67 -7.21 0.61 10.28
CA ARG A 67 -6.88 -0.74 9.82
C ARG A 67 -7.49 -1.05 8.46
N ARG A 68 -8.72 -0.58 8.19
CA ARG A 68 -9.35 -0.72 6.87
C ARG A 68 -8.60 0.06 5.79
N ALA A 69 -8.16 1.28 6.09
CA ALA A 69 -7.34 2.07 5.18
C ALA A 69 -6.02 1.37 4.84
N LEU A 70 -5.31 0.86 5.86
CA LEU A 70 -4.08 0.08 5.68
C LEU A 70 -4.32 -1.15 4.80
N GLY A 71 -5.34 -1.96 5.10
CA GLY A 71 -5.70 -3.12 4.28
C GLY A 71 -6.00 -2.76 2.82
N ALA A 72 -6.73 -1.67 2.59
CA ALA A 72 -7.04 -1.19 1.25
C ALA A 72 -5.79 -0.72 0.48
N ILE A 73 -4.85 -0.04 1.14
CA ILE A 73 -3.55 0.36 0.54
C ILE A 73 -2.74 -0.87 0.14
N LEU A 74 -2.66 -1.88 1.00
CA LEU A 74 -1.90 -3.10 0.74
C LEU A 74 -2.46 -3.86 -0.48
N VAL A 75 -3.78 -3.97 -0.58
CA VAL A 75 -4.45 -4.58 -1.74
C VAL A 75 -4.26 -3.75 -3.00
N ALA A 76 -4.25 -2.43 -2.89
CA ALA A 76 -3.97 -1.55 -4.02
C ALA A 76 -2.57 -1.82 -4.61
N VAL A 77 -1.55 -1.95 -3.76
CA VAL A 77 -0.20 -2.30 -4.21
C VAL A 77 -0.18 -3.71 -4.81
N GLN A 78 -0.92 -4.67 -4.25
CA GLN A 78 -1.04 -6.01 -4.83
C GLN A 78 -1.58 -5.98 -6.27
N HIS A 79 -2.60 -5.16 -6.55
CA HIS A 79 -3.10 -4.96 -7.92
C HIS A 79 -2.03 -4.36 -8.84
N LEU A 80 -1.23 -3.41 -8.37
CA LEU A 80 -0.13 -2.85 -9.15
C LEU A 80 0.93 -3.92 -9.48
N LEU A 81 1.32 -4.76 -8.52
CA LEU A 81 2.28 -5.84 -8.73
C LEU A 81 1.81 -6.91 -9.72
N SER A 82 0.51 -7.02 -9.97
CA SER A 82 -0.04 -7.91 -11.01
C SER A 82 0.21 -7.41 -12.44
N ARG A 83 0.57 -6.13 -12.58
CA ARG A 83 0.93 -5.48 -13.85
C ARG A 83 2.43 -5.59 -14.09
N PRO A 84 2.93 -5.45 -15.33
CA PRO A 84 4.36 -5.31 -15.59
C PRO A 84 4.95 -4.14 -14.80
N GLN A 85 6.00 -4.39 -14.01
CA GLN A 85 6.68 -3.38 -13.20
C GLN A 85 8.15 -3.24 -13.63
N SER A 86 8.65 -2.00 -13.68
CA SER A 86 10.08 -1.76 -13.80
C SER A 86 10.79 -1.98 -12.46
N GLU A 87 12.12 -2.13 -12.49
CA GLU A 87 12.93 -2.23 -11.27
C GLU A 87 12.74 -1.02 -10.35
N ALA A 88 12.73 0.18 -10.93
CA ALA A 88 12.52 1.42 -10.19
C ALA A 88 11.11 1.45 -9.56
N ASP A 89 10.09 0.95 -10.25
CA ASP A 89 8.73 0.90 -9.69
C ASP A 89 8.65 -0.09 -8.53
N ILE A 90 9.31 -1.26 -8.62
CA ILE A 90 9.37 -2.23 -7.52
C ILE A 90 10.04 -1.62 -6.28
N GLU A 91 11.15 -0.88 -6.46
CA GLU A 91 11.81 -0.18 -5.36
C GLU A 91 10.92 0.90 -4.74
N ARG A 92 10.23 1.70 -5.56
CA ARG A 92 9.28 2.71 -5.08
C ARG A 92 8.11 2.08 -4.32
N LEU A 93 7.53 1.00 -4.84
CA LEU A 93 6.44 0.28 -4.17
C LEU A 93 6.92 -0.33 -2.85
N SER A 94 8.15 -0.88 -2.80
CA SER A 94 8.72 -1.39 -1.55
C SER A 94 8.89 -0.27 -0.52
N ALA A 95 9.43 0.89 -0.93
CA ALA A 95 9.59 2.04 -0.04
C ALA A 95 8.24 2.59 0.43
N PHE A 96 7.24 2.62 -0.46
CA PHE A 96 5.88 3.04 -0.12
C PHE A 96 5.25 2.12 0.93
N ILE A 97 5.38 0.79 0.79
CA ILE A 97 4.90 -0.16 1.80
C ILE A 97 5.61 0.04 3.15
N ASP A 98 6.91 0.33 3.14
CA ASP A 98 7.65 0.60 4.37
C ASP A 98 7.19 1.93 5.01
N ALA A 99 6.86 2.96 4.23
CA ALA A 99 6.29 4.20 4.75
C ALA A 99 4.90 3.97 5.40
N VAL A 100 4.02 3.24 4.71
CA VAL A 100 2.66 2.89 5.18
C VAL A 100 2.70 2.09 6.49
N HIS A 101 3.67 1.19 6.64
CA HIS A 101 3.83 0.40 7.86
C HIS A 101 4.30 1.25 9.06
N ASN A 102 5.09 2.29 8.79
CA ASN A 102 5.65 3.18 9.81
C ASN A 102 4.78 4.40 10.09
N THR A 103 3.60 4.50 9.48
CA THR A 103 2.65 5.60 9.69
C THR A 103 2.28 5.74 11.17
N GLN A 104 2.49 6.93 11.73
CA GLN A 104 2.19 7.23 13.14
C GLN A 104 1.04 8.23 13.27
N THR A 105 0.75 8.97 12.21
CA THR A 105 -0.26 10.02 12.22
C THR A 105 -1.40 9.76 11.26
N ARG A 106 -2.54 10.39 11.55
CA ARG A 106 -3.72 10.38 10.69
C ARG A 106 -3.44 11.01 9.33
N ASP A 107 -2.72 12.13 9.34
CA ASP A 107 -2.47 12.93 8.14
C ASP A 107 -1.57 12.16 7.17
N GLU A 108 -0.52 11.49 7.69
CA GLU A 108 0.29 10.54 6.92
C GLU A 108 -0.57 9.42 6.31
N LEU A 109 -1.51 8.85 7.08
CA LEU A 109 -2.38 7.80 6.57
C LEU A 109 -3.28 8.31 5.43
N ILE A 110 -3.82 9.52 5.56
CA ILE A 110 -4.62 10.17 4.50
C ILE A 110 -3.77 10.37 3.24
N GLU A 111 -2.52 10.84 3.40
CA GLU A 111 -1.58 10.99 2.29
C GLU A 111 -1.25 9.67 1.59
N HIS A 112 -1.06 8.59 2.36
CA HIS A 112 -0.85 7.26 1.81
C HIS A 112 -2.07 6.71 1.09
N VAL A 113 -3.28 6.92 1.62
CA VAL A 113 -4.53 6.55 0.94
C VAL A 113 -4.64 7.31 -0.38
N GLN A 114 -4.38 8.62 -0.38
CA GLN A 114 -4.39 9.42 -1.60
C GLN A 114 -3.33 8.95 -2.62
N SER A 115 -2.14 8.59 -2.15
CA SER A 115 -1.08 8.05 -3.00
C SER A 115 -1.50 6.73 -3.65
N ALA A 116 -2.13 5.83 -2.89
CA ALA A 116 -2.65 4.57 -3.41
C ALA A 116 -3.77 4.78 -4.45
N ILE A 117 -4.67 5.75 -4.23
CA ILE A 117 -5.69 6.15 -5.21
C ILE A 117 -5.04 6.60 -6.53
N ASN A 118 -4.03 7.47 -6.45
CA ASN A 118 -3.33 8.00 -7.62
C ASN A 118 -2.60 6.91 -8.40
N LEU A 119 -1.99 5.94 -7.70
CA LEU A 119 -1.30 4.83 -8.33
C LEU A 119 -2.27 3.87 -9.04
N LEU A 120 -3.43 3.59 -8.44
CA LEU A 120 -4.44 2.71 -9.05
C LEU A 120 -5.25 3.35 -10.16
N SER A 121 -5.48 4.67 -10.09
CA SER A 121 -6.27 5.42 -11.06
C SER A 121 -5.38 6.16 -12.06
N PRO A 122 -5.07 5.57 -13.24
CA PRO A 122 -4.25 6.23 -14.25
C PRO A 122 -4.92 7.47 -14.88
N ALA A 123 -6.17 7.78 -14.53
CA ALA A 123 -6.92 8.90 -15.10
C ALA A 123 -6.68 10.26 -14.42
N VAL A 124 -5.89 10.32 -13.34
CA VAL A 124 -5.51 11.59 -12.67
C VAL A 124 -4.02 11.62 -12.38
N THR A 125 -3.20 11.54 -13.42
CA THR A 125 -1.84 12.09 -13.37
C THR A 125 -1.47 12.58 -14.77
N PRO A 126 -1.61 13.89 -15.07
CA PRO A 126 -0.80 14.46 -16.13
C PRO A 126 0.64 14.37 -15.61
N ASN A 127 1.51 13.66 -16.34
CA ASN A 127 2.97 13.73 -16.24
C ASN A 127 3.52 14.60 -15.09
N VAL A 128 3.77 14.00 -13.93
CA VAL A 128 4.77 14.52 -13.00
C VAL A 128 5.68 13.37 -12.63
N LEU A 129 6.46 12.96 -13.63
CA LEU A 129 7.80 12.44 -13.40
C LEU A 129 8.67 13.67 -13.10
N LEU A 130 9.02 13.87 -11.83
CA LEU A 130 10.21 14.62 -11.44
C LEU A 130 11.30 13.60 -11.11
#